data_AF-A0A350C5V8-F1
#
_entry.id   AF-A0A350C5V8-F1
#
_cell.length_a   1.000
_cell.length_b   1.000
_cell.length_c   1.000
_cell.angle_alpha   90.00
_cell.angle_beta   90.00
_cell.angle_gamma   90.00
#
_symmetry.space_group_name_H-M   'P 1'
#
loop_
_entity.id
_entity.type
_entity.pdbx_description
1 polymer ?
#
loop_
_entity_poly.entity_id
_entity_poly.type
_entity_poly.pdbx_seq_one_letter_code
_entity_poly.pdbx_strand_id
1 'polypeptide(L)' 'EFDLKGIKIWINLFWNADGSIRNIVYYPKPNSKNMDFALLSDFLSDFAFSYQFALTNETPFSHYGSASFPTFYIFPQDK' A
#
# COMPACT_ATOMS: atom_id res chain seq x y z
N GLU A 1 1.43 -17.39 6.49
CA GLU A 1 0.46 -16.29 6.54
C GLU A 1 1.24 -14.99 6.51
N PHE A 2 0.93 -14.08 5.58
CA PHE A 2 1.61 -12.78 5.48
C PHE A 2 0.85 -11.74 6.30
N ASP A 3 1.54 -10.98 7.15
CA ASP A 3 0.95 -9.99 8.04
C ASP A 3 1.60 -8.62 7.83
N LEU A 4 0.77 -7.58 7.70
CA LEU A 4 1.21 -6.19 7.51
C LEU A 4 1.52 -5.49 8.84
N LYS A 5 1.18 -6.06 10.00
CA LYS A 5 1.34 -5.43 11.32
C LYS A 5 2.76 -4.96 11.59
N GLY A 6 2.90 -3.66 11.82
CA GLY A 6 4.18 -3.01 12.13
C GLY A 6 4.87 -2.40 10.92
N ILE A 7 4.42 -2.70 9.70
CA ILE A 7 4.99 -2.15 8.47
C ILE A 7 4.64 -0.67 8.35
N LYS A 8 5.66 0.14 8.06
CA LYS A 8 5.55 1.58 7.79
C LYS A 8 6.35 1.89 6.53
N ILE A 9 5.69 2.43 5.50
CA ILE A 9 6.32 2.67 4.19
C ILE A 9 5.96 4.06 3.65
N TRP A 10 6.88 4.66 2.90
CA TRP A 10 6.55 5.63 1.86
C TRP A 10 6.12 4.86 0.62
N ILE A 11 5.10 5.34 -0.09
CA ILE A 11 4.51 4.62 -1.22
C ILE A 11 4.16 5.59 -2.35
N ASN A 12 4.49 5.18 -3.57
CA ASN A 12 4.15 5.85 -4.80
C ASN A 12 3.29 4.90 -5.63
N LEU A 13 2.04 5.28 -5.87
CA LEU A 13 1.11 4.52 -6.70
C LEU A 13 0.97 5.22 -8.05
N PHE A 14 1.18 4.47 -9.13
CA PHE A 14 1.02 4.95 -10.49
C PHE A 14 -0.25 4.33 -11.06
N TRP A 15 -1.20 5.16 -11.46
CA TRP A 15 -2.50 4.77 -11.96
C TRP A 15 -2.57 4.99 -13.47
N ASN A 16 -3.22 4.05 -14.16
CA ASN A 16 -3.72 4.28 -15.51
C ASN A 16 -5.00 5.13 -15.47
N ALA A 17 -5.38 5.68 -16.62
CA ALA A 17 -6.59 6.48 -16.79
C ALA A 17 -7.88 5.68 -16.47
N ASP A 18 -7.86 4.36 -16.69
CA ASP A 18 -8.98 3.44 -16.44
C ASP A 18 -9.13 3.00 -14.97
N GLY A 19 -8.31 3.55 -14.07
CA GLY A 19 -8.30 3.20 -12.66
C GLY A 19 -7.50 1.94 -12.31
N SER A 20 -6.88 1.25 -13.28
CA SER A 20 -5.96 0.14 -12.97
C SER A 20 -4.63 0.66 -12.40
N ILE A 21 -4.00 -0.13 -11.54
CA ILE A 21 -2.67 0.20 -10.99
C ILE A 21 -1.62 -0.23 -12.00
N ARG A 22 -0.84 0.73 -12.49
CA ARG A 22 0.30 0.48 -13.38
C ARG A 22 1.50 -0.05 -12.62
N ASN A 23 1.81 0.57 -11.47
CA ASN A 23 2.96 0.21 -10.66
C ASN A 23 2.80 0.71 -9.22
N ILE A 24 3.42 0.00 -8.28
CA ILE A 24 3.55 0.41 -6.89
C ILE A 24 5.04 0.38 -6.53
N VAL A 25 5.57 1.51 -6.11
CA VAL A 25 6.93 1.62 -5.57
C VAL A 25 6.81 1.99 -4.10
N TYR A 26 7.59 1.34 -3.25
CA TYR A 26 7.58 1.64 -1.82
C TYR A 26 8.98 1.64 -1.23
N TYR A 27 9.12 2.29 -0.08
CA TYR A 27 10.35 2.30 0.69
C TYR A 27 10.04 2.24 2.20
N PRO A 28 10.73 1.39 2.98
CA PRO A 28 10.55 1.31 4.43
C PRO A 28 10.90 2.62 5.13
N LYS A 29 10.05 3.03 6.05
CA LYS A 29 10.42 4.07 7.02
C LYS A 29 11.41 3.50 8.06
N PRO A 30 12.30 4.33 8.64
CA PRO A 30 13.31 3.88 9.61
C PRO A 30 12.75 3.14 10.84
N ASN A 31 11.49 3.41 11.22
CA ASN A 31 10.82 2.78 12.36
C ASN A 31 9.84 1.66 11.97
N SER A 32 9.90 1.19 10.72
CA SER A 32 9.14 0.02 10.26
C SER A 32 9.64 -1.23 10.97
N LYS A 33 8.72 -2.08 11.42
CA LYS A 33 9.03 -3.38 12.04
C LYS A 33 8.45 -4.50 11.20
N ASN A 34 9.00 -5.70 11.35
CA ASN A 34 8.46 -6.93 10.78
C ASN A 34 8.30 -6.91 9.25
N MET A 35 9.27 -6.36 8.52
CA MET A 35 9.17 -6.26 7.06
C MET A 35 9.99 -7.34 6.37
N ASP A 36 9.29 -8.28 5.74
CA ASP A 36 9.84 -9.14 4.69
C ASP A 36 9.55 -8.47 3.34
N PHE A 37 10.61 -8.00 2.67
CA PHE A 37 10.50 -7.28 1.41
C PHE A 37 9.99 -8.16 0.27
N ALA A 38 10.31 -9.45 0.26
CA ALA A 38 9.85 -10.34 -0.79
C ALA A 38 8.34 -10.51 -0.67
N LEU A 39 7.87 -10.87 0.53
CA LEU A 39 6.44 -11.08 0.78
C LEU A 39 5.61 -9.79 0.60
N LEU A 40 6.14 -8.63 1.01
CA LEU A 40 5.46 -7.35 0.79
C LEU A 40 5.40 -6.99 -0.70
N SER A 41 6.47 -7.27 -1.46
CA SER A 41 6.49 -7.02 -2.90
C SER A 41 5.50 -7.92 -3.64
N ASP A 42 5.45 -9.20 -3.30
CA ASP A 42 4.49 -10.16 -3.87
C ASP A 42 3.05 -9.73 -3.56
N PHE A 43 2.77 -9.40 -2.29
CA PHE A 43 1.45 -8.90 -1.88
C PHE A 43 1.03 -7.62 -2.65
N LEU A 44 1.93 -6.63 -2.77
CA LEU A 44 1.62 -5.39 -3.48
C LEU A 44 1.49 -5.60 -4.98
N SER A 45 2.21 -6.56 -5.56
CA SER A 45 2.07 -6.96 -6.96
C SER A 45 0.72 -7.61 -7.22
N ASP A 46 0.29 -8.54 -6.37
CA ASP A 46 -1.02 -9.18 -6.47
C ASP A 46 -2.16 -8.18 -6.28
N PHE A 47 -2.00 -7.23 -5.36
CA PHE A 47 -2.93 -6.11 -5.19
C PHE A 47 -2.98 -5.23 -6.44
N ALA A 48 -1.83 -4.84 -7.01
CA ALA A 48 -1.78 -4.03 -8.22
C ALA A 48 -2.44 -4.73 -9.42
N PHE A 49 -2.31 -6.06 -9.52
CA PHE A 49 -2.92 -6.85 -10.59
C PHE A 49 -4.44 -7.00 -10.44
N SER A 50 -4.93 -7.13 -9.20
CA SER A 50 -6.36 -7.43 -8.94
C SER A 50 -7.23 -6.20 -8.65
N TYR A 51 -6.64 -5.09 -8.23
CA TYR A 51 -7.37 -3.89 -7.86
C TYR A 51 -7.59 -2.94 -9.04
N GLN A 52 -8.82 -2.49 -9.20
CA GLN A 52 -9.18 -1.40 -10.10
C GLN A 52 -9.99 -0.34 -9.35
N PHE A 53 -9.54 0.90 -9.44
CA PHE A 53 -10.23 2.05 -8.88
C PHE A 53 -11.51 2.33 -9.67
N ALA A 54 -12.63 2.53 -8.97
CA ALA A 54 -13.92 2.74 -9.62
C ALA A 54 -14.00 4.09 -10.37
N LEU A 55 -13.16 5.06 -10.00
CA LEU A 55 -13.10 6.35 -10.67
C LEU A 55 -12.01 6.32 -11.73
N THR A 56 -12.39 6.70 -12.94
CA THR A 56 -11.47 6.90 -14.06
C THR A 56 -11.06 8.36 -14.14
N ASN A 57 -9.97 8.62 -14.85
CA ASN A 57 -9.49 9.97 -15.12
C ASN A 57 -9.16 10.11 -16.62
N GLU A 58 -9.06 11.33 -17.12
CA GLU A 58 -8.71 11.56 -18.54
C GLU A 58 -7.26 11.19 -18.83
N THR A 59 -6.39 11.32 -17.83
CA THR A 59 -4.95 11.06 -17.96
C THR A 59 -4.43 10.17 -16.81
N PRO A 60 -3.39 9.36 -17.06
CA PRO A 60 -2.66 8.65 -16.00
C PRO A 60 -2.10 9.62 -14.96
N PHE A 61 -2.06 9.20 -13.70
CA PHE A 61 -1.56 10.04 -12.61
C PHE A 61 -0.81 9.22 -11.56
N SER A 62 -0.07 9.90 -10.70
CA SER A 62 0.67 9.28 -9.60
C SER A 62 0.29 9.90 -8.26
N HIS A 63 0.16 9.08 -7.23
CA HIS A 63 -0.06 9.53 -5.86
C HIS A 63 1.14 9.15 -4.97
N TYR A 64 1.63 10.13 -4.22
CA TYR A 64 2.75 9.98 -3.29
C TYR A 64 2.21 10.07 -1.88
N GLY A 65 2.49 9.06 -1.06
CA GLY A 65 1.92 8.99 0.26
C GLY A 65 2.73 8.12 1.21
N SER A 66 2.07 7.76 2.30
CA SER A 66 2.65 6.85 3.26
C SER A 66 1.61 5.97 3.89
N ALA A 67 1.96 4.70 4.13
CA ALA A 67 1.12 3.73 4.81
C ALA A 67 1.76 3.34 6.14
N SER A 68 0.94 3.06 7.15
CA SER A 68 1.40 2.63 8.46
C SER A 68 0.38 1.69 9.08
N PHE A 69 0.79 0.46 9.30
CA PHE A 69 -0.05 -0.60 9.83
C PHE A 69 0.31 -0.82 11.31
N PRO A 70 -0.59 -0.50 12.26
CA PRO A 70 -0.31 -0.65 13.67
C PRO A 70 -0.28 -2.12 14.10
N THR A 71 0.55 -2.46 15.08
CA THR A 71 0.58 -3.81 15.68
C THR A 71 -0.54 -4.03 16.69
N PHE A 72 -1.06 -2.94 17.27
CA PHE A 72 -2.17 -2.93 18.20
C PHE A 72 -3.15 -1.86 17.74
N TYR A 73 -4.43 -2.20 17.64
CA TYR A 73 -5.50 -1.22 17.49
C TYR A 73 -6.25 -1.13 18.81
N ILE A 74 -6.61 0.09 19.21
CA ILE A 74 -7.60 0.32 20.25
C ILE A 74 -8.81 0.88 19.52
N PHE A 75 -9.96 0.19 19.57
CA PHE A 75 -11.14 0.79 19.01
C PHE A 75 -11.54 2.00 19.85
N PRO A 76 -11.94 3.12 19.23
CA PRO A 76 -12.33 4.32 19.97
C PRO A 76 -13.44 4.08 21.02
N GLN A 77 -14.22 3.00 20.89
CA GLN A 77 -15.30 2.62 21.80
C GLN A 77 -14.82 1.89 23.07
N ASP A 78 -13.55 1.48 23.12
CA ASP A 78 -12.96 0.75 24.25
C ASP A 78 -12.24 1.68 25.25
N LYS A 79 -12.53 2.99 25.21
CA LYS A 79 -11.99 4.02 26.11
C LYS A 79 -13.04 4.59 27.05
#